data_AF-A0A965PEP2-F1
#
_entry.id   AF-A0A965PEP2-F1
#
_cell.length_a   1.000
_cell.length_b   1.000
_cell.length_c   1.000
_cell.angle_alpha   90.00
_cell.angle_beta   90.00
_cell.angle_gamma   90.00
#
_symmetry.space_group_name_H-M   'P 1'
#
loop_
_entity.id
_entity.type
_entity.pdbx_description
1 polymer ?
#
loop_
_entity_poly.entity_id
_entity_poly.type
_entity_poly.pdbx_seq_one_letter_code
_entity_poly.pdbx_strand_id
1 'polypeptide(L)'
;MATDLQTIKDAYSRAGSVRGAARILGLDHTTVLERLQKAGIDTSPAARHARALEAVGYDLRPVDDSPAAAWDAHRNAFEAKIGERLAKADRIIRRKGPFVIFHATDEHVDDAGAALHLLEQDIRASHDMGAIMCHGGDLLNNWPMGGKLAKQWAEQQCTKSDALKRAQHFIDIFRPDVWVDGNHEEMNP
;
A
#
# COMPACT_ATOMS: atom_id res chain seq x y z
N MET A 1 42.27 4.40 -31.12
CA MET A 1 42.09 2.93 -31.11
C MET A 1 40.68 2.65 -30.63
N ALA A 2 39.91 1.81 -31.33
CA ALA A 2 38.56 1.47 -30.87
C ALA A 2 38.68 0.59 -29.62
N THR A 3 38.20 1.06 -28.47
CA THR A 3 38.10 0.24 -27.26
C THR A 3 37.18 -0.94 -27.56
N ASP A 4 37.70 -2.16 -27.39
CA ASP A 4 36.94 -3.38 -27.64
C ASP A 4 35.74 -3.51 -26.68
N LEU A 5 34.70 -4.21 -27.13
CA LEU A 5 33.46 -4.40 -26.39
C LEU A 5 33.70 -5.16 -25.07
N GLN A 6 34.64 -6.10 -25.02
CA GLN A 6 34.93 -6.86 -23.80
C GLN A 6 35.48 -5.93 -22.71
N THR A 7 36.39 -5.03 -23.07
CA THR A 7 36.93 -4.01 -22.16
C THR A 7 35.85 -3.11 -21.57
N ILE A 8 34.79 -2.82 -22.34
CA ILE A 8 33.65 -2.03 -21.87
C ILE A 8 32.79 -2.81 -20.87
N LYS A 9 32.57 -4.11 -21.12
CA LYS A 9 31.82 -4.99 -20.20
C LYS A 9 32.55 -5.16 -18.86
N ASP A 10 33.88 -5.30 -18.89
CA ASP A 10 34.70 -5.49 -17.70
C ASP A 10 34.73 -4.21 -16.84
N ALA A 11 34.91 -3.05 -17.49
CA ALA A 11 34.86 -1.75 -16.80
C ALA A 11 33.47 -1.48 -16.19
N TYR A 12 32.39 -1.85 -16.88
CA TYR A 12 31.03 -1.73 -16.37
C TYR A 12 30.78 -2.63 -15.15
N SER A 13 31.21 -3.88 -15.22
CA SER A 13 31.07 -4.85 -14.11
C SER A 13 31.83 -4.38 -12.87
N ARG A 14 33.03 -3.82 -13.03
CA ARG A 14 33.83 -3.26 -11.93
C ARG A 14 33.26 -1.98 -11.34
N ALA A 15 32.68 -1.11 -12.17
CA ALA A 15 32.21 0.20 -11.74
C ALA A 15 30.77 0.20 -11.18
N GLY A 16 29.99 -0.83 -11.49
CA GLY A 16 28.57 -0.93 -11.12
C GLY A 16 27.66 0.13 -11.77
N SER A 17 28.20 0.94 -12.69
CA SER A 17 27.44 2.01 -13.36
C SER A 17 28.09 2.43 -14.69
N VAL A 18 27.25 2.91 -15.62
CA VAL A 18 27.71 3.39 -16.94
C VAL A 18 28.63 4.60 -16.80
N ARG A 19 28.29 5.55 -15.90
CA ARG A 19 29.14 6.72 -15.62
C ARG A 19 30.49 6.34 -15.01
N GLY A 20 30.52 5.34 -14.14
CA GLY A 20 31.78 4.85 -13.58
C GLY A 20 32.65 4.16 -14.64
N ALA A 21 32.05 3.34 -15.50
CA ALA A 21 32.75 2.70 -16.62
C ALA A 21 33.31 3.74 -17.62
N ALA A 22 32.52 4.77 -17.96
CA ALA A 22 32.94 5.88 -18.79
C ALA A 22 34.15 6.63 -18.21
N ARG A 23 34.15 6.87 -16.89
CA ARG A 23 35.28 7.48 -16.18
C ARG A 23 36.53 6.60 -16.20
N ILE A 24 36.39 5.29 -15.98
CA ILE A 24 37.51 4.33 -16.03
C ILE A 24 38.15 4.30 -17.42
N LEU A 25 37.32 4.36 -18.46
CA LEU A 25 37.76 4.22 -19.85
C LEU A 25 38.12 5.54 -20.53
N GLY A 26 37.87 6.68 -19.88
CA GLY A 26 38.02 8.01 -20.49
C GLY A 26 37.11 8.22 -21.71
N LEU A 27 35.93 7.59 -21.72
CA LEU A 27 34.98 7.66 -22.82
C LEU A 27 33.76 8.51 -22.45
N ASP A 28 33.05 9.01 -23.47
CA ASP A 28 31.75 9.64 -23.26
C ASP A 28 30.72 8.64 -22.73
N HIS A 29 29.87 9.09 -21.81
CA HIS A 29 28.82 8.27 -21.20
C HIS A 29 27.89 7.64 -22.24
N THR A 30 27.50 8.41 -23.26
CA THR A 30 26.59 7.98 -24.32
C THR A 30 27.22 6.88 -25.17
N THR A 31 28.51 7.01 -25.46
CA THR A 31 29.28 6.00 -26.20
C THR A 31 29.33 4.67 -25.45
N VAL A 32 29.50 4.69 -24.13
CA VAL A 32 29.49 3.47 -23.31
C VAL A 32 28.09 2.87 -23.25
N LEU A 33 27.06 3.70 -23.04
CA LEU A 33 25.66 3.26 -22.97
C LEU A 33 25.23 2.56 -24.26
N GLU A 34 25.45 3.19 -25.43
CA GLU A 34 25.05 2.63 -26.72
C GLU A 34 25.75 1.30 -27.01
N ARG A 35 27.02 1.17 -26.61
CA ARG A 35 27.79 -0.07 -26.82
C ARG A 35 27.31 -1.20 -25.91
N LEU A 36 26.94 -0.90 -24.66
CA LEU A 36 26.33 -1.86 -23.75
C LEU A 36 24.94 -2.30 -24.24
N GLN A 37 24.12 -1.35 -24.71
CA GLN A 37 22.79 -1.64 -25.27
C GLN A 37 22.88 -2.49 -26.55
N LYS A 38 23.79 -2.16 -27.47
CA LYS A 38 24.06 -2.98 -28.67
C LYS A 38 24.54 -4.39 -28.34
N ALA A 39 25.15 -4.57 -27.17
CA ALA A 39 25.57 -5.88 -26.66
C ALA A 39 24.48 -6.62 -25.86
N GLY A 40 23.25 -6.08 -25.81
CA GLY A 40 22.12 -6.67 -25.08
C GLY A 40 22.22 -6.56 -23.56
N ILE A 41 23.10 -5.70 -23.04
CA ILE A 41 23.23 -5.51 -21.59
C ILE A 41 22.16 -4.52 -21.13
N ASP A 42 21.22 -4.99 -20.32
CA ASP A 42 20.28 -4.10 -19.63
C ASP A 42 21.05 -3.29 -18.57
N THR A 43 21.06 -1.97 -18.77
CA THR A 43 21.67 -0.98 -17.87
C THR A 43 20.64 -0.20 -17.05
N SER A 44 19.37 -0.63 -17.08
CA SER A 44 18.29 0.01 -16.33
C SER A 44 18.58 0.00 -14.81
N PRO A 45 18.03 0.97 -14.06
CA PRO A 45 18.13 0.97 -12.60
C PRO A 45 17.62 -0.34 -11.97
N ALA A 46 16.56 -0.94 -12.54
CA ALA A 46 15.99 -2.20 -12.08
C ALA A 46 16.98 -3.37 -12.25
N ALA A 47 17.58 -3.53 -13.44
CA ALA A 47 18.58 -4.57 -13.68
C ALA A 47 19.83 -4.41 -12.79
N ARG A 48 20.22 -3.16 -12.49
CA ARG A 48 21.33 -2.89 -11.58
C ARG A 48 21.02 -3.31 -10.14
N HIS A 49 19.82 -3.03 -9.63
CA HIS A 49 19.42 -3.46 -8.29
C HIS A 49 19.32 -4.98 -8.20
N ALA A 50 18.78 -5.63 -9.23
CA ALA A 50 18.71 -7.09 -9.30
C ALA A 50 20.09 -7.73 -9.17
N ARG A 51 21.08 -7.29 -9.98
CA ARG A 51 22.45 -7.80 -9.92
C ARG A 51 23.14 -7.56 -8.57
N ALA A 52 22.84 -6.44 -7.91
CA ALA A 52 23.41 -6.14 -6.60
C ALA A 52 22.92 -7.12 -5.52
N LEU A 53 21.65 -7.51 -5.57
CA LEU A 53 21.06 -8.52 -4.68
C LEU A 53 21.58 -9.93 -5.01
N GLU A 54 21.67 -10.29 -6.30
CA GLU A 54 22.26 -11.57 -6.72
C GLU A 54 23.73 -11.71 -6.27
N ALA A 55 24.52 -10.64 -6.35
CA ALA A 55 25.92 -10.63 -5.94
C ALA A 55 26.13 -10.90 -4.43
N VAL A 56 25.12 -10.65 -3.59
CA VAL A 56 25.17 -10.96 -2.15
C VAL A 56 24.39 -12.22 -1.80
N GLY A 57 24.06 -13.05 -2.81
CA GLY A 57 23.51 -14.39 -2.65
C GLY A 57 21.98 -14.48 -2.67
N TYR A 58 21.27 -13.41 -3.04
CA TYR A 58 19.81 -13.51 -3.23
C TYR A 58 19.50 -14.23 -4.54
N ASP A 59 18.64 -15.24 -4.46
CA ASP A 59 18.06 -15.87 -5.63
C ASP A 59 16.85 -15.06 -6.10
N LEU A 60 17.02 -14.31 -7.19
CA LEU A 60 15.97 -13.50 -7.80
C LEU A 60 15.24 -14.21 -8.93
N ARG A 61 15.52 -15.50 -9.16
CA ARG A 61 14.75 -16.28 -10.12
C ARG A 61 13.29 -16.22 -9.68
N PRO A 62 12.35 -15.91 -10.60
CA PRO A 62 10.94 -16.07 -10.31
C PRO A 62 10.75 -17.50 -9.81
N VAL A 63 10.27 -17.64 -8.57
CA VAL A 63 9.76 -18.92 -8.12
C VAL A 63 8.53 -19.14 -9.00
N ASP A 64 8.70 -19.94 -10.04
CA ASP A 64 7.61 -20.32 -10.93
C ASP A 64 6.81 -21.41 -10.20
N ASP A 65 6.14 -20.98 -9.13
CA ASP A 65 5.19 -21.82 -8.44
C ASP A 65 4.14 -22.21 -9.46
N SER A 66 4.01 -23.52 -9.69
CA SER A 66 2.90 -24.02 -10.49
C SER A 66 1.59 -23.42 -9.97
N PRO A 67 0.56 -23.21 -10.81
CA PRO A 67 -0.73 -22.69 -10.35
C PRO A 67 -1.30 -23.44 -9.15
N ALA A 68 -1.03 -24.75 -9.03
CA ALA A 68 -1.38 -25.58 -7.89
C ALA A 68 -0.60 -25.22 -6.60
N ALA A 69 0.71 -24.98 -6.71
CA ALA A 69 1.54 -24.57 -5.56
C ALA A 69 1.13 -23.18 -5.04
N ALA A 70 0.87 -22.22 -5.94
CA ALA A 70 0.37 -20.90 -5.56
C ALA A 70 -1.02 -20.98 -4.89
N TRP A 71 -1.91 -21.83 -5.41
CA TRP A 71 -3.22 -22.09 -4.83
C TRP A 71 -3.13 -22.68 -3.41
N ASP A 72 -2.29 -23.69 -3.23
CA ASP A 72 -2.13 -24.35 -1.93
C ASP A 72 -1.45 -23.45 -0.89
N ALA A 73 -0.49 -22.61 -1.30
CA ALA A 73 0.09 -21.59 -0.43
C ALA A 73 -0.96 -20.58 0.06
N HIS A 74 -1.88 -20.15 -0.82
CA HIS A 74 -2.92 -19.20 -0.47
C HIS A 74 -4.04 -19.83 0.38
N ARG A 75 -4.38 -21.10 0.13
CA ARG A 75 -5.40 -21.84 0.90
C ARG A 75 -5.12 -21.78 2.41
N ASN A 76 -3.87 -21.98 2.80
CA ASN A 76 -3.48 -22.02 4.21
C ASN A 76 -3.32 -20.61 4.83
N ALA A 77 -3.20 -19.56 4.01
CA ALA A 77 -3.06 -18.19 4.48
C ALA A 77 -4.34 -17.69 5.19
N PHE A 78 -5.52 -18.10 4.71
CA PHE A 78 -6.78 -17.77 5.36
C PHE A 78 -6.88 -18.41 6.76
N GLU A 79 -6.57 -19.70 6.87
CA GLU A 79 -6.62 -20.44 8.14
C GLU A 79 -5.65 -19.86 9.17
N ALA A 80 -4.43 -19.50 8.76
CA ALA A 80 -3.47 -18.83 9.63
C ALA A 80 -3.96 -17.46 10.12
N LYS A 81 -4.51 -16.63 9.21
CA LYS A 81 -5.04 -15.29 9.55
C LYS A 81 -6.25 -15.36 10.48
N ILE A 82 -7.18 -16.28 10.24
CA ILE A 82 -8.37 -16.46 11.08
C ILE A 82 -8.02 -17.11 12.42
N GLY A 83 -7.12 -18.09 12.45
CA GLY A 83 -6.69 -18.74 13.69
C GLY A 83 -6.11 -17.75 14.70
N GLU A 84 -5.29 -16.79 14.24
CA GLU A 84 -4.77 -15.73 15.11
C GLU A 84 -5.85 -14.77 15.62
N ARG A 85 -6.85 -14.44 14.77
CA ARG A 85 -7.97 -13.57 15.17
C ARG A 85 -8.93 -14.26 16.13
N LEU A 86 -9.28 -15.52 15.91
CA LEU A 86 -10.15 -16.31 16.78
C LEU A 86 -9.48 -16.64 18.13
N ALA A 87 -8.14 -16.65 18.18
CA ALA A 87 -7.40 -16.81 19.44
C ALA A 87 -7.46 -15.57 20.34
N LYS A 88 -7.83 -14.40 19.81
CA LYS A 88 -8.02 -13.17 20.59
C LYS A 88 -9.40 -13.21 21.23
N ALA A 89 -9.45 -13.11 22.55
CA ALA A 89 -10.68 -13.26 23.32
C ALA A 89 -11.76 -12.25 22.87
N ASP A 90 -12.96 -12.76 22.57
CA ASP A 90 -14.13 -11.94 22.24
C ASP A 90 -14.41 -10.93 23.35
N ARG A 91 -14.54 -9.65 22.98
CA ARG A 91 -15.03 -8.62 23.91
C ARG A 91 -16.55 -8.67 23.93
N ILE A 92 -17.11 -9.14 25.05
CA ILE A 92 -18.56 -9.22 25.24
C ILE A 92 -19.09 -7.91 25.84
N ILE A 93 -19.97 -7.22 25.12
CA ILE A 93 -20.72 -6.07 25.64
C ILE A 93 -22.03 -6.59 26.25
N ARG A 94 -22.17 -6.51 27.58
CA ARG A 94 -23.39 -6.93 28.29
C ARG A 94 -24.34 -5.75 28.49
N ARG A 95 -25.62 -5.95 28.18
CA ARG A 95 -26.74 -5.02 28.44
C ARG A 95 -27.92 -5.78 29.02
N LYS A 96 -28.76 -5.11 29.82
CA LYS A 96 -30.02 -5.65 30.34
C LYS A 96 -31.18 -4.91 29.69
N GLY A 97 -32.20 -5.64 29.26
CA GLY A 97 -33.37 -5.07 28.59
C GLY A 97 -33.12 -4.74 27.10
N PRO A 98 -34.06 -4.02 26.46
CA PRO A 98 -33.89 -3.56 25.08
C PRO A 98 -32.64 -2.70 24.93
N PHE A 99 -31.99 -2.79 23.76
CA PHE A 99 -30.80 -2.01 23.44
C PHE A 99 -30.88 -1.50 21.99
N VAL A 100 -30.09 -0.47 21.71
CA VAL A 100 -29.95 0.13 20.39
C VAL A 100 -28.53 -0.11 19.89
N ILE A 101 -28.37 -0.39 18.60
CA ILE A 101 -27.08 -0.42 17.93
C ILE A 101 -27.09 0.70 16.89
N PHE A 102 -26.09 1.55 16.92
CA PHE A 102 -25.80 2.48 15.84
C PHE A 102 -24.64 1.92 15.03
N HIS A 103 -24.89 1.57 13.78
CA HIS A 103 -23.89 1.00 12.88
C HIS A 103 -23.66 1.98 11.74
N ALA A 104 -22.48 2.60 11.72
CA ALA A 104 -22.06 3.53 10.68
C ALA A 104 -20.91 2.90 9.88
N THR A 105 -20.91 3.12 8.57
CA THR A 105 -19.95 2.53 7.62
C THR A 105 -19.89 3.42 6.39
N ASP A 106 -18.77 3.39 5.68
CA ASP A 106 -18.56 4.10 4.41
C ASP A 106 -18.80 5.62 4.55
N GLU A 107 -18.42 6.20 5.69
CA GLU A 107 -18.65 7.62 5.97
C GLU A 107 -17.82 8.53 5.08
N HIS A 108 -16.63 8.06 4.65
CA HIS A 108 -15.73 8.76 3.74
C HIS A 108 -15.60 10.26 4.08
N VAL A 109 -15.25 10.58 5.34
CA VAL A 109 -15.36 11.95 5.91
C VAL A 109 -14.43 12.97 5.24
N ASP A 110 -13.50 12.51 4.42
CA ASP A 110 -12.63 13.32 3.57
C ASP A 110 -13.25 13.71 2.22
N ASP A 111 -14.36 13.09 1.81
CA ASP A 111 -15.08 13.44 0.58
C ASP A 111 -15.89 14.72 0.72
N ALA A 112 -15.96 15.51 -0.36
CA ALA A 112 -16.77 16.73 -0.40
C ALA A 112 -18.28 16.45 -0.34
N GLY A 113 -18.69 15.22 -0.71
CA GLY A 113 -20.08 14.76 -0.65
C GLY A 113 -20.52 14.23 0.72
N ALA A 114 -19.59 14.10 1.69
CA ALA A 114 -19.93 13.58 3.01
C ALA A 114 -20.84 14.56 3.76
N ALA A 115 -22.00 14.07 4.20
CA ALA A 115 -23.00 14.87 4.91
C ALA A 115 -22.65 15.05 6.41
N LEU A 116 -21.49 15.69 6.69
CA LEU A 116 -20.89 15.74 8.03
C LEU A 116 -21.83 16.29 9.12
N HIS A 117 -22.68 17.27 8.80
CA HIS A 117 -23.64 17.81 9.77
C HIS A 117 -24.74 16.80 10.16
N LEU A 118 -25.22 16.00 9.21
CA LEU A 118 -26.19 14.95 9.50
C LEU A 118 -25.53 13.83 10.31
N LEU A 119 -24.32 13.43 9.90
CA LEU A 119 -23.52 12.43 10.61
C LEU A 119 -23.29 12.82 12.07
N GLU A 120 -22.93 14.07 12.35
CA GLU A 120 -22.75 14.58 13.72
C GLU A 120 -24.05 14.54 14.53
N GLN A 121 -25.20 14.87 13.91
CA GLN A 121 -26.51 14.81 14.56
C GLN A 121 -26.92 13.37 14.88
N ASP A 122 -26.72 12.44 13.96
CA ASP A 122 -27.04 11.03 14.13
C ASP A 122 -26.16 10.38 15.20
N ILE A 123 -24.87 10.72 15.23
CA ILE A 123 -23.94 10.31 16.29
C ILE A 123 -24.43 10.83 17.65
N ARG A 124 -24.82 12.10 17.74
CA ARG A 124 -25.33 12.67 19.00
C ARG A 124 -26.62 11.98 19.45
N ALA A 125 -27.59 11.81 18.55
CA ALA A 125 -28.84 11.13 18.85
C ALA A 125 -28.61 9.69 19.30
N SER A 126 -27.64 9.00 18.71
CA SER A 126 -27.27 7.63 19.09
C SER A 126 -26.67 7.55 20.48
N HIS A 127 -25.81 8.52 20.85
CA HIS A 127 -25.33 8.67 22.22
C HIS A 127 -26.47 8.95 23.20
N ASP A 128 -27.41 9.83 22.85
CA ASP A 128 -28.58 10.16 23.68
C ASP A 128 -29.47 8.93 23.94
N MET A 129 -29.52 7.98 23.00
CA MET A 129 -30.22 6.68 23.13
C MET A 129 -29.41 5.62 23.91
N GLY A 130 -28.15 5.91 24.27
CA GLY A 130 -27.25 4.93 24.88
C GLY A 130 -26.95 3.74 23.94
N ALA A 131 -26.89 4.01 22.64
CA ALA A 131 -26.61 2.99 21.63
C ALA A 131 -25.21 2.37 21.81
N ILE A 132 -25.06 1.14 21.33
CA ILE A 132 -23.76 0.53 21.09
C ILE A 132 -23.23 1.11 19.78
N MET A 133 -22.05 1.71 19.82
CA MET A 133 -21.48 2.46 18.70
C MET A 133 -20.55 1.55 17.88
N CYS A 134 -21.00 1.16 16.68
CA CYS A 134 -20.28 0.23 15.80
C CYS A 134 -19.82 0.93 14.54
N HIS A 135 -18.51 1.01 14.34
CA HIS A 135 -17.91 1.44 13.07
C HIS A 135 -17.66 0.23 12.18
N GLY A 136 -18.18 0.27 10.95
CA GLY A 136 -18.17 -0.80 9.97
C GLY A 136 -16.99 -0.79 9.01
N GLY A 137 -16.24 0.31 8.93
CA GLY A 137 -15.10 0.46 8.02
C GLY A 137 -15.31 1.61 7.03
N ASP A 138 -14.26 1.93 6.29
CA ASP A 138 -14.22 2.93 5.22
C ASP A 138 -14.51 4.37 5.67
N LEU A 139 -13.92 4.75 6.81
CA LEU A 139 -13.99 6.11 7.34
C LEU A 139 -13.38 7.12 6.38
N LEU A 140 -12.26 6.77 5.77
CA LEU A 140 -11.55 7.62 4.81
C LEU A 140 -11.57 7.00 3.43
N ASN A 141 -11.74 7.82 2.39
CA ASN A 141 -11.73 7.39 1.02
C ASN A 141 -10.30 7.42 0.44
N ASN A 142 -9.39 6.64 1.04
CA ASN A 142 -7.97 6.57 0.66
C ASN A 142 -7.77 5.69 -0.58
N TRP A 143 -7.50 6.27 -1.75
CA TRP A 143 -7.10 5.52 -2.94
C TRP A 143 -5.57 5.45 -3.08
N PRO A 144 -4.94 4.26 -3.03
CA PRO A 144 -3.48 4.11 -2.96
C PRO A 144 -2.76 4.40 -4.29
N MET A 145 -3.49 4.41 -5.41
CA MET A 145 -2.91 4.50 -6.74
C MET A 145 -3.71 5.49 -7.57
N GLY A 146 -3.08 6.63 -7.90
CA GLY A 146 -3.59 7.69 -8.77
C GLY A 146 -3.80 7.23 -10.23
N GLY A 147 -4.72 6.29 -10.45
CA GLY A 147 -5.25 5.93 -11.75
C GLY A 147 -6.28 6.94 -12.25
N LYS A 148 -6.73 6.78 -13.50
CA LYS A 148 -7.70 7.69 -14.15
C LYS A 148 -9.05 7.75 -13.40
N LEU A 149 -9.46 6.66 -12.77
CA LEU A 149 -10.64 6.59 -11.89
C LEU A 149 -10.38 7.29 -10.55
N ALA A 150 -9.28 6.96 -9.85
CA ALA A 150 -8.88 7.68 -8.64
C ALA A 150 -8.76 9.19 -8.89
N LYS A 151 -8.30 9.62 -10.06
CA LYS A 151 -8.21 11.05 -10.45
C LYS A 151 -9.56 11.70 -10.79
N GLN A 152 -10.54 10.92 -11.25
CA GLN A 152 -11.91 11.41 -11.49
C GLN A 152 -12.70 11.55 -10.19
N TRP A 153 -12.39 10.74 -9.17
CA TRP A 153 -12.99 10.83 -7.84
C TRP A 153 -12.15 11.70 -6.87
N ALA A 154 -10.87 11.95 -7.18
CA ALA A 154 -9.98 12.88 -6.47
C ALA A 154 -10.24 14.37 -6.78
N GLU A 155 -11.46 14.75 -7.15
CA GLU A 155 -11.95 16.09 -6.80
C GLU A 155 -12.14 16.24 -5.26
N GLN A 156 -11.58 15.31 -4.47
CA GLN A 156 -11.20 15.53 -3.09
C GLN A 156 -10.31 16.77 -2.98
N GLN A 157 -10.91 17.86 -2.52
CA GLN A 157 -10.19 19.05 -2.03
C GLN A 157 -9.47 18.78 -0.70
N CYS A 158 -9.58 17.57 -0.15
CA CYS A 158 -9.04 17.18 1.13
C CYS A 158 -7.59 16.70 0.99
N THR A 159 -6.67 17.36 1.69
CA THR A 159 -5.29 16.87 1.80
C THR A 159 -5.25 15.67 2.74
N LYS A 160 -4.25 14.79 2.60
CA LYS A 160 -4.02 13.68 3.57
C LYS A 160 -3.99 14.19 5.01
N SER A 161 -3.36 15.34 5.26
CA SER A 161 -3.31 15.94 6.60
C SER A 161 -4.70 16.31 7.12
N ASP A 162 -5.58 16.83 6.26
CA ASP A 162 -6.92 17.23 6.70
C ASP A 162 -7.84 16.03 6.83
N ALA A 163 -7.71 15.02 5.96
CA ALA A 163 -8.39 13.74 6.08
C ALA A 163 -8.10 13.10 7.45
N LEU A 164 -6.84 13.05 7.87
CA LEU A 164 -6.46 12.51 9.19
C LEU A 164 -7.03 13.32 10.36
N LYS A 165 -7.11 14.66 10.24
CA LYS A 165 -7.76 15.49 11.28
C LYS A 165 -9.25 15.22 11.35
N ARG A 166 -9.92 15.03 10.21
CA ARG A 166 -11.35 14.68 10.17
C ARG A 166 -11.60 13.29 10.72
N ALA A 167 -10.76 12.32 10.39
CA ALA A 167 -10.82 10.98 10.97
C ALA A 167 -10.65 11.03 12.49
N GLN A 168 -9.65 11.78 13.00
CA GLN A 168 -9.48 11.96 14.43
C GLN A 168 -10.72 12.57 15.08
N HIS A 169 -11.27 13.64 14.49
CA HIS A 169 -12.49 14.28 14.99
C HIS A 169 -13.68 13.32 14.99
N PHE A 170 -13.87 12.53 13.93
CA PHE A 170 -14.90 11.51 13.86
C PHE A 170 -14.75 10.49 14.99
N ILE A 171 -13.54 9.94 15.20
CA ILE A 171 -13.28 8.97 16.28
C ILE A 171 -13.63 9.58 17.65
N ASP A 172 -13.27 10.84 17.87
CA ASP A 172 -13.51 11.56 19.12
C ASP A 172 -15.02 11.75 19.42
N ILE A 173 -15.84 12.02 18.39
CA ILE A 173 -17.29 12.18 18.55
C ILE A 173 -18.04 10.84 18.53
N PHE A 174 -17.61 9.90 17.68
CA PHE A 174 -18.24 8.59 17.50
C PHE A 174 -18.04 7.72 18.75
N ARG A 175 -16.81 7.71 19.32
CA ARG A 175 -16.43 6.93 20.50
C ARG A 175 -16.83 5.44 20.36
N PRO A 176 -16.22 4.71 19.41
CA PRO A 176 -16.65 3.37 19.03
C PRO A 176 -16.52 2.36 20.18
N ASP A 177 -17.56 1.56 20.39
CA ASP A 177 -17.49 0.33 21.18
C ASP A 177 -16.87 -0.82 20.35
N VAL A 178 -17.16 -0.81 19.04
CA VAL A 178 -16.69 -1.78 18.05
C VAL A 178 -16.12 -1.02 16.86
N TRP A 179 -14.97 -1.49 16.38
CA TRP A 179 -14.31 -0.95 15.20
C TRP A 179 -13.92 -2.07 14.26
N VAL A 180 -14.30 -1.91 13.00
CA VAL A 180 -13.86 -2.74 11.88
C VAL A 180 -13.16 -1.82 10.88
N ASP A 181 -12.07 -2.32 10.32
CA ASP A 181 -11.38 -1.67 9.21
C ASP A 181 -12.04 -2.11 7.89
N GLY A 182 -12.31 -1.14 7.03
CA GLY A 182 -12.76 -1.38 5.67
C GLY A 182 -11.58 -1.51 4.70
N ASN A 183 -11.88 -1.72 3.41
CA ASN A 183 -10.82 -1.87 2.42
C ASN A 183 -10.04 -0.58 2.19
N HIS A 184 -10.60 0.59 2.48
CA HIS A 184 -9.90 1.86 2.34
C HIS A 184 -8.91 2.15 3.49
N GLU A 185 -9.14 1.60 4.69
CA GLU A 185 -8.14 1.65 5.77
C GLU A 185 -6.92 0.77 5.47
N GLU A 186 -7.15 -0.43 4.90
CA GLU A 186 -6.08 -1.36 4.49
C GLU A 186 -5.22 -0.81 3.34
N MET A 187 -5.73 0.17 2.60
CA MET A 187 -5.07 0.82 1.48
C MET A 187 -4.18 2.02 1.86
N ASN A 188 -3.93 2.26 3.15
CA ASN A 188 -2.92 3.22 3.59
C ASN A 188 -1.48 2.66 3.40
N PRO A 189 -0.63 3.27 2.56
CA PRO A 189 0.79 2.90 2.44
C PRO A 189 1.62 3.32 3.66
#